data_AF-A0A7K8LGE0-F1
#
_entry.id   AF-A0A7K8LGE0-F1
#
_cell.length_a   1.000
_cell.length_b   1.000
_cell.length_c   1.000
_cell.angle_alpha   90.00
_cell.angle_beta   90.00
_cell.angle_gamma   90.00
#
_symmetry.space_group_name_H-M   'P 1'
#
loop_
_entity.id
_entity.type
_entity.pdbx_description
1 polymer ?
#
loop_
_entity_poly.entity_id
_entity_poly.type
_entity_poly.pdbx_seq_one_letter_code
_entity_poly.pdbx_strand_id
1 'polypeptide(L)'
;GFLNYYDACSEGLKAASPLLKFGGPGDSFHPLPKSPICWSLLCHCYNGTNFFTGETGVRLNYISLHKKGGGSSLSILQQEVEAVEQIQKLFPNFASVAIYNDEADPMVGWSIPQLWRADVAYAAMVVKVITQHQNLLISKANNTINYTLLSNDNAFLSYYPHYFTQRTLTARFQMNNTKPPHVQMVRKPVLTVMGLLALLGEKQIFAEVNSSEGKSTQNGTIGVLASVHTASEMQPSDSWQATLLMYSSEDNRTSSNISTVIVNATHFPKLRELVYVTYYLDNNKTNPYLTWKKLGSPDFPSPEQFQQIRDAEDPVVTGPFPFPEGGILTLKQDFPVPSVFLIHICARPRSVPDQVTGVRLIPLTKGQVIVLWEDGCVNSKCIKTFEVQFSPDGKAYRRINGKDTIFTLWVYSPGSSVSGFYRVRAIDYWGKAGLSSLPVEYVEAFK
;
A
#
# COMPACT_ATOMS: atom_id res chain seq x y z
N GLY A 1 4.58 1.20 38.25
CA GLY A 1 5.67 1.02 37.27
C GLY A 1 5.21 1.46 35.89
N PHE A 2 4.69 0.54 35.08
CA PHE A 2 4.18 0.86 33.73
C PHE A 2 3.06 1.93 33.73
N LEU A 3 2.14 1.88 34.70
CA LEU A 3 1.07 2.88 34.82
C LEU A 3 1.63 4.29 35.10
N ASN A 4 2.62 4.42 35.98
CA ASN A 4 3.31 5.69 36.22
C ASN A 4 4.03 6.21 34.97
N TYR A 5 4.63 5.31 34.17
CA TYR A 5 5.19 5.66 32.86
C TYR A 5 4.12 6.21 31.92
N TYR A 6 2.96 5.54 31.85
CA TYR A 6 1.85 6.00 31.03
C TYR A 6 1.35 7.39 31.45
N ASP A 7 1.20 7.64 32.75
CA ASP A 7 0.79 8.95 33.28
C ASP A 7 1.82 10.04 32.95
N ALA A 8 3.12 9.71 33.04
CA ALA A 8 4.20 10.64 32.72
C ALA A 8 4.20 11.02 31.23
N CYS A 9 4.01 10.04 30.34
CA CYS A 9 3.81 10.30 28.91
C CYS A 9 2.54 11.11 28.68
N SER A 10 1.46 10.78 29.39
CA SER A 10 0.17 11.44 29.22
C SER A 10 0.25 12.93 29.55
N GLU A 11 0.71 13.25 30.75
CA GLU A 11 0.83 14.62 31.24
C GLU A 11 1.95 15.39 30.54
N GLY A 12 3.06 14.74 30.18
CA GLY A 12 4.13 15.37 29.41
C GLY A 12 3.65 15.87 28.04
N LEU A 13 2.91 15.03 27.30
CA LEU A 13 2.31 15.43 26.03
C LEU A 13 1.24 16.51 26.23
N LYS A 14 0.39 16.39 27.26
CA LYS A 14 -0.67 17.37 27.55
C LYS A 14 -0.09 18.74 27.91
N ALA A 15 1.02 18.79 28.65
CA ALA A 15 1.74 20.02 28.99
C ALA A 15 2.34 20.69 27.75
N ALA A 16 2.79 19.91 26.76
CA ALA A 16 3.25 20.45 25.48
C ALA A 16 2.09 20.96 24.61
N SER A 17 1.03 20.16 24.45
CA SER A 17 -0.21 20.57 23.78
C SER A 17 -1.35 19.58 24.03
N PRO A 18 -2.57 20.07 24.35
CA PRO A 18 -3.74 19.20 24.53
C PRO A 18 -4.23 18.55 23.23
N LEU A 19 -3.74 18.98 22.07
CA LEU A 19 -4.12 18.43 20.76
C LEU A 19 -3.37 17.13 20.41
N LEU A 20 -2.30 16.79 21.13
CA LEU A 20 -1.52 15.59 20.89
C LEU A 20 -2.30 14.35 21.34
N LYS A 21 -2.47 13.39 20.41
CA LYS A 21 -3.13 12.12 20.68
C LYS A 21 -2.14 11.13 21.31
N PHE A 22 -2.61 10.37 22.29
CA PHE A 22 -1.83 9.33 22.96
C PHE A 22 -2.72 8.12 23.28
N GLY A 23 -2.16 6.93 23.11
CA GLY A 23 -2.84 5.67 23.32
C GLY A 23 -1.88 4.50 23.39
N GLY A 24 -2.42 3.30 23.61
CA GLY A 24 -1.65 2.09 23.82
C GLY A 24 -2.57 0.90 24.14
N PRO A 25 -2.05 -0.23 24.63
CA PRO A 25 -0.65 -0.51 24.97
C PRO A 25 0.22 -0.98 23.79
N GLY A 26 -0.35 -1.37 22.64
CA GLY A 26 0.38 -2.01 21.55
C GLY A 26 0.80 -3.44 21.89
N ASP A 27 -0.17 -4.30 22.25
CA ASP A 27 0.09 -5.70 22.61
C ASP A 27 -1.17 -6.56 22.38
N SER A 28 -1.10 -7.86 22.67
CA SER A 28 -1.94 -8.90 22.10
C SER A 28 -3.33 -9.00 22.72
N PHE A 29 -3.61 -8.36 23.86
CA PHE A 29 -4.86 -8.51 24.62
C PHE A 29 -5.34 -9.97 24.70
N HIS A 30 -4.46 -10.89 25.11
CA HIS A 30 -4.90 -12.24 25.42
C HIS A 30 -5.87 -12.20 26.61
N PRO A 31 -6.89 -13.08 26.64
CA PRO A 31 -7.81 -13.14 27.76
C PRO A 31 -7.08 -13.22 29.11
N LEU A 32 -7.65 -12.59 30.14
CA LEU A 32 -7.13 -12.63 31.50
C LEU A 32 -6.84 -14.08 31.93
N PRO A 33 -5.71 -14.36 32.61
CA PRO A 33 -4.74 -13.40 33.15
C PRO A 33 -3.52 -13.11 32.23
N LYS A 34 -3.52 -13.52 30.96
CA LYS A 34 -2.29 -13.60 30.14
C LYS A 34 -1.66 -12.26 29.72
N SER A 35 -2.46 -11.22 29.49
CA SER A 35 -1.96 -9.88 29.09
C SER A 35 -2.19 -8.85 30.20
N PRO A 36 -1.57 -9.01 31.39
CA PRO A 36 -1.90 -8.20 32.57
C PRO A 36 -1.62 -6.72 32.37
N ILE A 37 -0.58 -6.35 31.59
CA ILE A 37 -0.26 -4.95 31.30
C ILE A 37 -1.37 -4.29 30.49
N CYS A 38 -1.91 -4.98 29.46
CA CYS A 38 -2.98 -4.45 28.63
C CYS A 38 -4.24 -4.15 29.45
N TRP A 39 -4.68 -5.14 30.22
CA TRP A 39 -5.90 -5.02 31.02
C TRP A 39 -5.72 -4.03 32.17
N SER A 40 -4.54 -4.00 32.81
CA SER A 40 -4.25 -3.04 33.88
C SER A 40 -4.22 -1.61 33.36
N LEU A 41 -3.69 -1.38 32.15
CA LEU A 41 -3.71 -0.05 31.52
C LEU A 41 -5.15 0.42 31.30
N LEU A 42 -6.01 -0.42 30.73
CA LEU A 42 -7.42 -0.05 30.51
C LEU A 42 -8.14 0.22 31.83
N CYS A 43 -7.97 -0.64 32.84
CA CYS A 43 -8.50 -0.39 34.19
C CYS A 43 -8.03 0.94 34.77
N HIS A 44 -6.73 1.25 34.63
CA HIS A 44 -6.12 2.48 35.12
C HIS A 44 -6.66 3.72 34.42
N CYS A 45 -6.72 3.71 33.09
CA CYS A 45 -7.29 4.83 32.33
C CYS A 45 -8.78 5.01 32.61
N TYR A 46 -9.51 3.92 32.89
CA TYR A 46 -10.95 3.96 33.13
C TYR A 46 -11.31 4.52 34.51
N ASN A 47 -10.70 4.00 35.59
CA ASN A 47 -11.04 4.33 36.98
C ASN A 47 -9.83 4.43 37.93
N GLY A 48 -8.61 4.35 37.41
CA GLY A 48 -7.39 4.51 38.20
C GLY A 48 -7.15 5.96 38.65
N THR A 49 -6.05 6.19 39.35
CA THR A 49 -5.66 7.52 39.84
C THR A 49 -4.41 7.98 39.11
N ASN A 50 -4.48 9.12 38.43
CA ASN A 50 -3.33 9.71 37.75
C ASN A 50 -2.22 10.03 38.76
N PHE A 51 -1.01 9.56 38.49
CA PHE A 51 0.15 9.72 39.38
C PHE A 51 0.52 11.17 39.68
N PHE A 52 0.32 12.09 38.74
CA PHE A 52 0.74 13.50 38.87
C PHE A 52 -0.39 14.40 39.39
N THR A 53 -1.62 14.21 38.89
CA THR A 53 -2.74 15.11 39.21
C THR A 53 -3.62 14.59 40.35
N GLY A 54 -3.57 13.29 40.65
CA GLY A 54 -4.49 12.65 41.58
C GLY A 54 -5.93 12.50 41.07
N GLU A 55 -6.21 12.92 39.83
CA GLU A 55 -7.53 12.79 39.20
C GLU A 55 -7.88 11.32 38.92
N THR A 56 -9.18 11.00 38.93
CA THR A 56 -9.68 9.68 38.54
C THR A 56 -9.78 9.57 37.03
N GLY A 57 -9.24 8.47 36.48
CA GLY A 57 -9.14 8.23 35.06
C GLY A 57 -7.98 8.97 34.40
N VAL A 58 -7.46 8.42 33.32
CA VAL A 58 -6.35 8.99 32.54
C VAL A 58 -6.71 8.97 31.06
N ARG A 59 -6.27 10.00 30.32
CA ARG A 59 -6.52 10.13 28.88
C ARG A 59 -6.11 8.86 28.12
N LEU A 60 -6.99 8.39 27.24
CA LEU A 60 -6.76 7.30 26.30
C LEU A 60 -7.45 7.63 24.97
N ASN A 61 -6.71 8.14 23.98
CA ASN A 61 -7.30 8.60 22.71
C ASN A 61 -7.53 7.46 21.71
N TYR A 62 -6.75 6.38 21.81
CA TYR A 62 -6.91 5.17 21.03
C TYR A 62 -6.42 3.96 21.84
N ILE A 63 -6.92 2.78 21.49
CA ILE A 63 -6.44 1.50 22.00
C ILE A 63 -5.74 0.79 20.84
N SER A 64 -4.44 0.50 21.00
CA SER A 64 -3.68 -0.28 20.02
C SER A 64 -3.47 -1.71 20.51
N LEU A 65 -3.73 -2.67 19.62
CA LEU A 65 -3.62 -4.11 19.84
C LEU A 65 -2.83 -4.76 18.72
N HIS A 66 -2.15 -5.87 19.00
CA HIS A 66 -1.41 -6.63 17.99
C HIS A 66 -2.09 -7.98 17.76
N LYS A 67 -2.84 -8.14 16.66
CA LYS A 67 -3.43 -9.42 16.28
C LYS A 67 -2.90 -9.84 14.92
N LYS A 68 -2.27 -11.02 14.87
CA LYS A 68 -1.66 -11.59 13.66
C LYS A 68 -2.38 -12.85 13.22
N GLY A 69 -2.26 -13.19 11.95
CA GLY A 69 -3.11 -14.20 11.32
C GLY A 69 -2.73 -15.66 11.53
N GLY A 70 -1.51 -15.96 11.97
CA GLY A 70 -1.01 -17.34 12.03
C GLY A 70 -0.98 -18.03 10.65
N GLY A 71 -0.91 -17.26 9.56
CA GLY A 71 -1.02 -17.73 8.18
C GLY A 71 -2.43 -17.67 7.60
N SER A 72 -3.45 -17.28 8.37
CA SER A 72 -4.81 -17.05 7.88
C SER A 72 -5.18 -15.57 7.88
N SER A 73 -5.90 -15.11 6.85
CA SER A 73 -6.33 -13.70 6.74
C SER A 73 -7.46 -13.36 7.72
N LEU A 74 -8.53 -14.15 7.71
CA LEU A 74 -9.75 -13.87 8.48
C LEU A 74 -9.53 -13.96 9.99
N SER A 75 -8.58 -14.78 10.43
CA SER A 75 -8.25 -14.93 11.86
C SER A 75 -7.76 -13.63 12.49
N ILE A 76 -7.17 -12.70 11.72
CA ILE A 76 -6.80 -11.37 12.21
C ILE A 76 -8.05 -10.66 12.72
N LEU A 77 -9.03 -10.48 11.83
CA LEU A 77 -10.28 -9.79 12.13
C LEU A 77 -11.06 -10.47 13.25
N GLN A 78 -11.13 -11.80 13.26
CA GLN A 78 -11.85 -12.54 14.31
C GLN A 78 -11.25 -12.29 15.70
N GLN A 79 -9.93 -12.31 15.83
CA GLN A 79 -9.25 -12.06 17.09
C GLN A 79 -9.37 -10.60 17.55
N GLU A 80 -9.40 -9.65 16.61
CA GLU A 80 -9.63 -8.24 16.91
C GLU A 80 -11.03 -8.00 17.46
N VAL A 81 -12.06 -8.52 16.77
CA VAL A 81 -13.46 -8.38 17.19
C VAL A 81 -13.66 -8.98 18.58
N GLU A 82 -13.16 -10.19 18.82
CA GLU A 82 -13.26 -10.84 20.14
C GLU A 82 -12.61 -9.99 21.25
N ALA A 83 -11.40 -9.48 21.00
CA ALA A 83 -10.70 -8.66 21.99
C ALA A 83 -11.42 -7.33 22.26
N VAL A 84 -11.92 -6.67 21.22
CA VAL A 84 -12.60 -5.37 21.36
C VAL A 84 -13.98 -5.53 22.00
N GLU A 85 -14.74 -6.57 21.67
CA GLU A 85 -16.01 -6.87 22.34
C GLU A 85 -15.80 -7.08 23.85
N GLN A 86 -14.72 -7.78 24.23
CA GLN A 86 -14.34 -7.93 25.63
C GLN A 86 -13.99 -6.58 26.28
N ILE A 87 -13.25 -5.72 25.58
CA ILE A 87 -12.92 -4.37 26.05
C ILE A 87 -14.20 -3.55 26.25
N GLN A 88 -15.10 -3.51 25.28
CA GLN A 88 -16.36 -2.75 25.36
C GLN A 88 -17.26 -3.27 26.48
N LYS A 89 -17.26 -4.58 26.74
CA LYS A 89 -18.00 -5.18 27.86
C LYS A 89 -17.45 -4.77 29.23
N LEU A 90 -16.13 -4.72 29.39
CA LEU A 90 -15.47 -4.38 30.66
C LEU A 90 -15.39 -2.87 30.90
N PHE A 91 -15.27 -2.09 29.82
CA PHE A 91 -15.03 -0.65 29.83
C PHE A 91 -16.01 0.06 28.88
N PRO A 92 -17.32 0.13 29.21
CA PRO A 92 -18.34 0.62 28.29
C PRO A 92 -18.11 2.06 27.81
N ASN A 93 -17.51 2.93 28.63
CA ASN A 93 -17.17 4.29 28.22
C ASN A 93 -16.04 4.37 27.16
N PHE A 94 -15.35 3.25 26.87
CA PHE A 94 -14.38 3.17 25.79
C PHE A 94 -14.96 2.69 24.45
N ALA A 95 -16.27 2.50 24.34
CA ALA A 95 -16.91 2.02 23.11
C ALA A 95 -16.59 2.87 21.87
N SER A 96 -16.46 4.20 22.02
CA SER A 96 -16.13 5.12 20.93
C SER A 96 -14.63 5.36 20.73
N VAL A 97 -13.77 4.81 21.59
CA VAL A 97 -12.31 5.00 21.50
C VAL A 97 -11.81 4.29 20.24
N ALA A 98 -10.94 4.97 19.49
CA ALA A 98 -10.41 4.43 18.24
C ALA A 98 -9.60 3.16 18.50
N ILE A 99 -9.81 2.12 17.69
CA ILE A 99 -9.08 0.85 17.75
C ILE A 99 -8.08 0.78 16.61
N TYR A 100 -6.81 0.51 16.96
CA TYR A 100 -5.73 0.30 16.00
C TYR A 100 -5.24 -1.15 16.11
N ASN A 101 -5.03 -1.81 14.97
CA ASN A 101 -4.08 -2.91 14.89
C ASN A 101 -2.84 -2.46 14.13
N ASP A 102 -1.87 -1.95 14.87
CA ASP A 102 -0.63 -1.38 14.37
C ASP A 102 0.44 -2.44 14.02
N GLU A 103 0.14 -3.73 14.18
CA GLU A 103 0.93 -4.84 13.64
C GLU A 103 0.07 -6.04 13.14
N ALA A 104 -0.87 -5.75 12.23
CA ALA A 104 -1.89 -6.65 11.69
C ALA A 104 -1.36 -7.63 10.62
N ASP A 105 -0.29 -8.35 10.94
CA ASP A 105 0.42 -9.13 9.94
C ASP A 105 -0.18 -10.52 9.72
N PRO A 106 -0.05 -11.09 8.50
CA PRO A 106 -0.41 -12.47 8.23
C PRO A 106 0.24 -13.50 9.16
N MET A 107 1.49 -13.28 9.57
CA MET A 107 2.26 -14.22 10.39
C MET A 107 3.35 -13.47 11.18
N VAL A 108 3.54 -13.88 12.45
CA VAL A 108 4.59 -13.39 13.36
C VAL A 108 6.00 -13.75 12.85
N GLY A 109 7.02 -13.04 13.33
CA GLY A 109 8.42 -13.28 13.00
C GLY A 109 8.76 -12.78 11.59
N TRP A 110 8.98 -11.48 11.46
CA TRP A 110 9.22 -10.81 10.17
C TRP A 110 10.44 -11.37 9.42
N SER A 111 11.48 -11.78 10.16
CA SER A 111 12.76 -12.26 9.63
C SER A 111 12.75 -13.73 9.20
N ILE A 112 11.71 -14.49 9.58
CA ILE A 112 11.58 -15.91 9.21
C ILE A 112 11.35 -16.01 7.70
N PRO A 113 12.21 -16.71 6.94
CA PRO A 113 12.05 -16.80 5.49
C PRO A 113 10.79 -17.61 5.15
N GLN A 114 9.94 -17.05 4.30
CA GLN A 114 8.74 -17.68 3.76
C GLN A 114 8.65 -17.35 2.27
N LEU A 115 8.42 -18.36 1.43
CA LEU A 115 8.37 -18.16 -0.03
C LEU A 115 7.24 -17.20 -0.43
N TRP A 116 6.06 -17.35 0.18
CA TRP A 116 4.90 -16.50 -0.12
C TRP A 116 5.11 -15.01 0.24
N ARG A 117 6.09 -14.68 1.12
CA ARG A 117 6.45 -13.28 1.44
C ARG A 117 7.19 -12.58 0.30
N ALA A 118 7.71 -13.32 -0.67
CA ALA A 118 8.56 -12.80 -1.73
C ALA A 118 7.78 -12.16 -2.90
N ASP A 119 6.54 -12.60 -3.12
CA ASP A 119 5.82 -12.36 -4.37
C ASP A 119 4.35 -11.92 -4.19
N VAL A 120 3.51 -12.13 -5.21
CA VAL A 120 2.12 -11.69 -5.24
C VAL A 120 1.25 -12.44 -4.22
N ALA A 121 1.71 -13.57 -3.67
CA ALA A 121 0.96 -14.27 -2.61
C ALA A 121 0.75 -13.38 -1.38
N TYR A 122 1.83 -12.77 -0.87
CA TYR A 122 1.72 -11.81 0.23
C TYR A 122 0.93 -10.57 -0.18
N ALA A 123 1.16 -10.05 -1.38
CA ALA A 123 0.46 -8.87 -1.88
C ALA A 123 -1.07 -9.06 -1.93
N ALA A 124 -1.53 -10.16 -2.52
CA ALA A 124 -2.95 -10.51 -2.60
C ALA A 124 -3.56 -10.79 -1.22
N MET A 125 -2.80 -11.41 -0.31
CA MET A 125 -3.25 -11.63 1.07
C MET A 125 -3.42 -10.31 1.84
N VAL A 126 -2.55 -9.32 1.64
CA VAL A 126 -2.72 -7.97 2.23
C VAL A 126 -4.00 -7.31 1.73
N VAL A 127 -4.25 -7.36 0.41
CA VAL A 127 -5.50 -6.84 -0.17
C VAL A 127 -6.73 -7.58 0.39
N LYS A 128 -6.65 -8.91 0.53
CA LYS A 128 -7.70 -9.73 1.14
C LYS A 128 -8.00 -9.32 2.58
N VAL A 129 -6.97 -9.14 3.42
CA VAL A 129 -7.11 -8.69 4.81
C VAL A 129 -7.80 -7.32 4.86
N ILE A 130 -7.33 -6.33 4.10
CA ILE A 130 -7.96 -5.00 4.05
C ILE A 130 -9.42 -5.07 3.60
N THR A 131 -9.70 -5.88 2.57
CA THR A 131 -11.06 -6.05 2.05
C THR A 131 -11.99 -6.71 3.07
N GLN A 132 -11.49 -7.68 3.85
CA GLN A 132 -12.23 -8.29 4.95
C GLN A 132 -12.57 -7.27 6.05
N HIS A 133 -11.62 -6.42 6.45
CA HIS A 133 -11.89 -5.38 7.46
C HIS A 133 -12.92 -4.37 6.95
N GLN A 134 -12.80 -3.92 5.70
CA GLN A 134 -13.75 -2.99 5.13
C GLN A 134 -15.15 -3.59 5.01
N ASN A 135 -15.28 -4.78 4.41
CA ASN A 135 -16.58 -5.37 4.06
C ASN A 135 -17.26 -6.09 5.24
N LEU A 136 -16.49 -6.65 6.18
CA LEU A 136 -17.01 -7.49 7.26
C LEU A 136 -17.01 -6.79 8.62
N LEU A 137 -16.40 -5.61 8.76
CA LEU A 137 -16.42 -4.82 9.98
C LEU A 137 -16.89 -3.39 9.72
N ILE A 138 -16.11 -2.60 8.98
CA ILE A 138 -16.31 -1.14 8.88
C ILE A 138 -17.63 -0.80 8.19
N SER A 139 -18.00 -1.49 7.11
CA SER A 139 -19.22 -1.21 6.34
C SER A 139 -20.50 -1.82 6.94
N LYS A 140 -20.40 -2.60 8.02
CA LYS A 140 -21.59 -3.20 8.65
C LYS A 140 -22.44 -2.12 9.32
N ALA A 141 -23.74 -2.09 9.00
CA ALA A 141 -24.69 -1.10 9.52
C ALA A 141 -24.77 -1.06 11.06
N ASN A 142 -24.56 -2.20 11.74
CA ASN A 142 -24.62 -2.31 13.19
C ASN A 142 -23.22 -2.42 13.84
N ASN A 143 -22.16 -1.95 13.16
CA ASN A 143 -20.82 -1.97 13.73
C ASN A 143 -20.71 -1.03 14.93
N THR A 144 -20.27 -1.55 16.08
CA THR A 144 -20.01 -0.78 17.30
C THR A 144 -18.53 -0.49 17.53
N ILE A 145 -17.64 -1.02 16.68
CA ILE A 145 -16.19 -0.92 16.85
C ILE A 145 -15.66 0.23 15.99
N ASN A 146 -15.06 1.24 16.63
CA ASN A 146 -14.40 2.36 15.97
C ASN A 146 -13.00 1.95 15.43
N TYR A 147 -12.96 0.96 14.54
CA TYR A 147 -11.72 0.50 13.92
C TYR A 147 -11.18 1.54 12.95
N THR A 148 -10.00 2.09 13.25
CA THR A 148 -9.50 3.31 12.60
C THR A 148 -8.18 3.08 11.86
N LEU A 149 -7.36 2.11 12.28
CA LEU A 149 -6.03 1.90 11.71
C LEU A 149 -5.68 0.42 11.64
N LEU A 150 -5.19 -0.01 10.47
CA LEU A 150 -4.54 -1.28 10.24
C LEU A 150 -3.16 -1.01 9.67
N SER A 151 -2.11 -1.52 10.30
CA SER A 151 -0.74 -1.44 9.80
C SER A 151 -0.17 -2.82 9.54
N ASN A 152 0.49 -2.99 8.40
CA ASN A 152 1.36 -4.13 8.17
C ASN A 152 2.77 -3.72 8.58
N ASP A 153 3.35 -4.41 9.54
CA ASP A 153 4.68 -4.09 10.06
C ASP A 153 5.76 -4.73 9.17
N ASN A 154 5.99 -4.13 8.00
CA ASN A 154 6.81 -4.71 6.93
C ASN A 154 7.82 -3.72 6.34
N ALA A 155 8.14 -2.63 7.06
CA ALA A 155 9.16 -1.67 6.66
C ALA A 155 10.61 -2.12 7.00
N PHE A 156 10.79 -3.36 7.46
CA PHE A 156 12.11 -3.91 7.76
C PHE A 156 13.00 -3.98 6.51
N LEU A 157 14.31 -3.93 6.73
CA LEU A 157 15.32 -4.21 5.71
C LEU A 157 15.69 -5.70 5.74
N SER A 158 15.60 -6.37 4.59
CA SER A 158 15.92 -7.79 4.50
C SER A 158 17.42 -8.08 4.62
N TYR A 159 17.76 -9.26 5.11
CA TYR A 159 19.15 -9.73 5.31
C TYR A 159 19.51 -10.87 4.37
N TYR A 160 20.79 -10.95 4.01
CA TYR A 160 21.38 -12.15 3.39
C TYR A 160 21.16 -13.39 4.28
N PRO A 161 20.86 -14.58 3.72
CA PRO A 161 20.68 -14.91 2.30
C PRO A 161 19.20 -14.80 1.83
N HIS A 162 18.36 -14.07 2.56
CA HIS A 162 16.91 -14.03 2.39
C HIS A 162 16.41 -12.67 1.89
N TYR A 163 16.89 -12.27 0.71
CA TYR A 163 16.61 -10.97 0.11
C TYR A 163 15.11 -10.67 -0.05
N PHE A 164 14.33 -11.65 -0.52
CA PHE A 164 12.90 -11.46 -0.82
C PHE A 164 11.97 -12.13 0.20
N THR A 165 12.39 -13.21 0.86
CA THR A 165 11.50 -14.11 1.62
C THR A 165 11.20 -13.64 3.05
N GLN A 166 11.71 -12.49 3.47
CA GLN A 166 11.35 -11.85 4.73
C GLN A 166 10.15 -10.92 4.56
N ARG A 167 9.48 -10.56 5.66
CA ARG A 167 8.29 -9.67 5.65
C ARG A 167 8.72 -8.22 5.48
N THR A 168 9.05 -7.86 4.25
CA THR A 168 9.56 -6.55 3.85
C THR A 168 8.79 -5.98 2.66
N LEU A 169 8.69 -4.66 2.56
CA LEU A 169 8.20 -3.94 1.37
C LEU A 169 9.20 -3.99 0.20
N THR A 170 10.49 -4.06 0.52
CA THR A 170 11.59 -4.06 -0.46
C THR A 170 12.53 -5.24 -0.23
N ALA A 171 13.17 -5.73 -1.29
CA ALA A 171 14.31 -6.62 -1.19
C ALA A 171 15.62 -5.81 -1.23
N ARG A 172 16.42 -5.90 -0.18
CA ARG A 172 17.68 -5.16 -0.03
C ARG A 172 18.87 -5.99 -0.50
N PHE A 173 19.71 -5.44 -1.38
CA PHE A 173 20.97 -6.03 -1.82
C PHE A 173 22.15 -5.16 -1.37
N GLN A 174 23.08 -5.76 -0.62
CA GLN A 174 24.30 -5.09 -0.15
C GLN A 174 25.43 -5.42 -1.13
N MET A 175 25.76 -4.48 -2.01
CA MET A 175 26.68 -4.66 -3.14
C MET A 175 28.14 -4.53 -2.70
N ASN A 176 28.59 -5.46 -1.86
CA ASN A 176 29.90 -5.45 -1.21
C ASN A 176 31.08 -5.66 -2.17
N ASN A 177 30.81 -6.11 -3.39
CA ASN A 177 31.81 -6.28 -4.46
C ASN A 177 32.18 -4.97 -5.18
N THR A 178 31.57 -3.84 -4.81
CA THR A 178 31.86 -2.51 -5.37
C THR A 178 32.73 -1.66 -4.44
N LYS A 179 33.33 -0.59 -4.96
CA LYS A 179 34.16 0.36 -4.19
C LYS A 179 33.70 1.80 -4.47
N PRO A 180 33.13 2.52 -3.48
CA PRO A 180 32.71 1.99 -2.18
C PRO A 180 31.58 0.95 -2.32
N PRO A 181 31.40 0.05 -1.35
CA PRO A 181 30.18 -0.75 -1.25
C PRO A 181 28.94 0.15 -1.26
N HIS A 182 27.88 -0.31 -1.92
CA HIS A 182 26.61 0.41 -1.98
C HIS A 182 25.42 -0.51 -1.72
N VAL A 183 24.21 0.05 -1.64
CA VAL A 183 22.97 -0.71 -1.43
C VAL A 183 22.03 -0.48 -2.59
N GLN A 184 21.37 -1.55 -3.02
CA GLN A 184 20.29 -1.52 -4.00
C GLN A 184 19.02 -2.03 -3.34
N MET A 185 17.88 -1.48 -3.73
CA MET A 185 16.57 -1.99 -3.35
C MET A 185 15.76 -2.33 -4.59
N VAL A 186 14.95 -3.38 -4.44
CA VAL A 186 13.94 -3.81 -5.40
C VAL A 186 12.58 -3.77 -4.70
N ARG A 187 11.60 -3.11 -5.33
CA ARG A 187 10.22 -3.05 -4.84
C ARG A 187 9.58 -4.42 -4.94
N LYS A 188 9.03 -4.94 -3.84
CA LYS A 188 8.32 -6.22 -3.86
C LYS A 188 6.84 -6.00 -4.23
N PRO A 189 6.14 -7.04 -4.72
CA PRO A 189 4.73 -6.91 -5.11
C PRO A 189 3.81 -6.40 -3.99
N VAL A 190 4.13 -6.67 -2.72
CA VAL A 190 3.37 -6.12 -1.58
C VAL A 190 3.41 -4.59 -1.54
N LEU A 191 4.53 -3.95 -1.86
CA LEU A 191 4.60 -2.49 -1.96
C LEU A 191 3.88 -2.01 -3.23
N THR A 192 3.90 -2.80 -4.32
CA THR A 192 3.15 -2.49 -5.53
C THR A 192 1.64 -2.44 -5.29
N VAL A 193 1.06 -3.38 -4.54
CA VAL A 193 -0.37 -3.34 -4.22
C VAL A 193 -0.75 -2.19 -3.28
N MET A 194 0.17 -1.67 -2.46
CA MET A 194 -0.10 -0.45 -1.69
C MET A 194 -0.34 0.74 -2.62
N GLY A 195 0.40 0.82 -3.74
CA GLY A 195 0.14 1.82 -4.80
C GLY A 195 -1.22 1.63 -5.47
N LEU A 196 -1.67 0.39 -5.66
CA LEU A 196 -3.01 0.10 -6.20
C LEU A 196 -4.13 0.43 -5.20
N LEU A 197 -3.94 0.12 -3.91
CA LEU A 197 -4.86 0.49 -2.84
C LEU A 197 -5.02 2.01 -2.73
N ALA A 198 -3.95 2.78 -2.99
CA ALA A 198 -3.98 4.25 -2.99
C ALA A 198 -4.90 4.83 -4.09
N LEU A 199 -5.27 4.05 -5.11
CA LEU A 199 -6.24 4.46 -6.14
C LEU A 199 -7.69 4.35 -5.69
N LEU A 200 -7.98 3.77 -4.53
CA LEU A 200 -9.34 3.76 -3.98
C LEU A 200 -9.80 5.20 -3.68
N GLY A 201 -11.09 5.47 -3.94
CA GLY A 201 -11.78 6.70 -3.59
C GLY A 201 -12.35 6.67 -2.18
N GLU A 202 -12.89 7.81 -1.75
CA GLU A 202 -13.41 8.03 -0.39
C GLU A 202 -14.75 7.34 -0.12
N LYS A 203 -15.52 7.00 -1.16
CA LYS A 203 -16.86 6.41 -1.01
C LYS A 203 -16.88 4.97 -1.52
N GLN A 204 -17.07 4.02 -0.61
CA GLN A 204 -17.33 2.62 -0.98
C GLN A 204 -18.63 2.51 -1.80
N ILE A 205 -18.60 1.69 -2.84
CA ILE A 205 -19.80 1.31 -3.62
C ILE A 205 -20.11 -0.17 -3.45
N PHE A 206 -21.35 -0.53 -3.76
CA PHE A 206 -21.80 -1.92 -3.69
C PHE A 206 -21.05 -2.79 -4.70
N ALA A 207 -20.56 -3.94 -4.23
CA ALA A 207 -19.99 -4.98 -5.05
C ALA A 207 -20.27 -6.35 -4.39
N GLU A 208 -20.62 -7.34 -5.21
CA GLU A 208 -20.90 -8.70 -4.74
C GLU A 208 -20.16 -9.70 -5.65
N VAL A 209 -19.59 -10.73 -5.03
CA VAL A 209 -18.98 -11.86 -5.76
C VAL A 209 -19.92 -13.05 -5.66
N ASN A 210 -20.46 -13.46 -6.80
CA ASN A 210 -21.34 -14.61 -6.91
C ASN A 210 -20.59 -15.78 -7.55
N SER A 211 -20.72 -16.97 -6.97
CA SER A 211 -20.14 -18.21 -7.51
C SER A 211 -21.24 -19.16 -7.95
N SER A 212 -20.93 -20.05 -8.91
CA SER A 212 -21.86 -21.11 -9.34
C SER A 212 -22.21 -22.09 -8.22
N GLU A 213 -21.39 -22.17 -7.17
CA GLU A 213 -21.57 -23.02 -5.99
C GLU A 213 -22.36 -22.30 -4.86
N GLY A 214 -22.83 -21.07 -5.08
CA GLY A 214 -23.57 -20.26 -4.11
C GLY A 214 -22.95 -18.89 -3.84
N LYS A 215 -23.46 -18.16 -2.84
CA LYS A 215 -22.89 -16.87 -2.42
C LYS A 215 -21.49 -17.08 -1.83
N SER A 216 -20.53 -16.21 -2.19
CA SER A 216 -19.16 -16.31 -1.68
C SER A 216 -19.16 -16.30 -0.14
N THR A 217 -18.42 -17.21 0.48
CA THR A 217 -18.24 -17.21 1.93
C THR A 217 -17.45 -15.96 2.38
N GLN A 218 -17.56 -15.57 3.65
CA GLN A 218 -16.80 -14.45 4.22
C GLN A 218 -15.27 -14.63 4.09
N ASN A 219 -14.80 -15.86 3.84
CA ASN A 219 -13.40 -16.20 3.59
C ASN A 219 -13.18 -16.75 2.17
N GLY A 220 -13.85 -16.16 1.16
CA GLY A 220 -13.66 -16.55 -0.23
C GLY A 220 -12.24 -16.30 -0.75
N THR A 221 -11.80 -17.15 -1.68
CA THR A 221 -10.54 -16.98 -2.42
C THR A 221 -10.56 -15.70 -3.25
N ILE A 222 -11.72 -15.38 -3.84
CA ILE A 222 -11.93 -14.17 -4.65
C ILE A 222 -12.74 -13.17 -3.85
N GLY A 223 -12.33 -11.91 -3.88
CA GLY A 223 -13.08 -10.80 -3.31
C GLY A 223 -12.84 -9.51 -4.05
N VAL A 224 -13.63 -8.49 -3.70
CA VAL A 224 -13.62 -7.19 -4.33
C VAL A 224 -13.83 -6.08 -3.30
N LEU A 225 -13.08 -4.99 -3.48
CA LEU A 225 -13.31 -3.71 -2.85
C LEU A 225 -13.49 -2.66 -3.94
N ALA A 226 -14.62 -1.98 -3.93
CA ALA A 226 -14.97 -1.00 -4.95
C ALA A 226 -15.28 0.35 -4.32
N SER A 227 -14.81 1.43 -4.94
CA SER A 227 -14.99 2.80 -4.46
C SER A 227 -15.17 3.78 -5.61
N VAL A 228 -15.72 4.94 -5.30
CA VAL A 228 -15.79 6.09 -6.19
C VAL A 228 -15.19 7.31 -5.50
N HIS A 229 -14.66 8.18 -6.34
CA HIS A 229 -14.21 9.51 -5.96
C HIS A 229 -15.10 10.57 -6.63
N THR A 230 -15.54 11.55 -5.85
CA THR A 230 -16.27 12.72 -6.35
C THR A 230 -15.31 13.88 -6.53
N ALA A 231 -15.24 14.40 -7.75
CA ALA A 231 -14.33 15.48 -8.10
C ALA A 231 -14.52 16.73 -7.22
N SER A 232 -13.40 17.33 -6.81
CA SER A 232 -13.37 18.63 -6.14
C SER A 232 -13.71 19.76 -7.11
N GLU A 233 -14.66 20.62 -6.73
CA GLU A 233 -15.03 21.80 -7.55
C GLU A 233 -13.88 22.81 -7.67
N MET A 234 -12.94 22.82 -6.71
CA MET A 234 -11.82 23.76 -6.67
C MET A 234 -10.58 23.28 -7.44
N GLN A 235 -10.57 22.03 -7.93
CA GLN A 235 -9.40 21.44 -8.60
C GLN A 235 -9.76 21.01 -10.04
N PRO A 236 -9.47 21.84 -11.06
CA PRO A 236 -9.85 21.54 -12.45
C PRO A 236 -9.16 20.31 -13.05
N SER A 237 -8.02 19.90 -12.47
CA SER A 237 -7.24 18.71 -12.81
C SER A 237 -7.85 17.43 -12.24
N ASP A 238 -8.77 17.56 -11.29
CA ASP A 238 -9.49 16.46 -10.68
C ASP A 238 -10.76 16.10 -11.48
N SER A 239 -11.19 14.85 -11.34
CA SER A 239 -12.29 14.26 -12.09
C SER A 239 -12.87 13.07 -11.36
N TRP A 240 -14.14 12.76 -11.63
CA TRP A 240 -14.80 11.59 -11.11
C TRP A 240 -14.04 10.30 -11.46
N GLN A 241 -13.86 9.42 -10.48
CA GLN A 241 -13.18 8.14 -10.62
C GLN A 241 -14.00 7.02 -10.01
N ALA A 242 -13.81 5.80 -10.53
CA ALA A 242 -14.19 4.57 -9.85
C ALA A 242 -13.06 3.56 -9.90
N THR A 243 -12.84 2.88 -8.77
CA THR A 243 -11.78 1.89 -8.63
C THR A 243 -12.39 0.59 -8.13
N LEU A 244 -12.22 -0.48 -8.91
CA LEU A 244 -12.62 -1.83 -8.55
C LEU A 244 -11.35 -2.66 -8.36
N LEU A 245 -11.01 -2.95 -7.11
CA LEU A 245 -9.85 -3.75 -6.73
C LEU A 245 -10.30 -5.17 -6.36
N MET A 246 -9.87 -6.16 -7.14
CA MET A 246 -10.16 -7.57 -6.94
C MET A 246 -8.89 -8.33 -6.57
N TYR A 247 -9.04 -9.35 -5.73
CA TYR A 247 -7.95 -10.26 -5.38
C TYR A 247 -8.37 -11.71 -5.61
N SER A 248 -7.37 -12.57 -5.82
CA SER A 248 -7.46 -14.02 -5.72
C SER A 248 -6.36 -14.51 -4.77
N SER A 249 -6.73 -15.02 -3.60
CA SER A 249 -5.80 -15.38 -2.53
C SER A 249 -6.33 -16.50 -1.62
N GLU A 250 -5.56 -17.57 -1.51
CA GLU A 250 -5.71 -18.64 -0.52
C GLU A 250 -4.77 -18.42 0.68
N ASP A 251 -4.74 -17.17 1.16
CA ASP A 251 -3.88 -16.72 2.26
C ASP A 251 -2.39 -16.94 1.95
N ASN A 252 -1.71 -17.79 2.71
CA ASN A 252 -0.28 -18.08 2.53
C ASN A 252 0.00 -19.22 1.53
N ARG A 253 -1.02 -19.70 0.81
CA ARG A 253 -0.90 -20.76 -0.19
C ARG A 253 -1.05 -20.23 -1.61
N THR A 254 -0.32 -20.85 -2.53
CA THR A 254 -0.43 -20.65 -3.98
C THR A 254 -1.03 -21.91 -4.60
N SER A 255 -1.77 -21.78 -5.70
CA SER A 255 -2.40 -22.91 -6.39
C SER A 255 -2.29 -22.77 -7.90
N SER A 256 -2.32 -23.88 -8.62
CA SER A 256 -2.44 -23.90 -10.08
C SER A 256 -3.86 -23.62 -10.57
N ASN A 257 -4.83 -23.47 -9.65
CA ASN A 257 -6.21 -23.15 -9.97
C ASN A 257 -6.29 -21.77 -10.62
N ILE A 258 -7.10 -21.69 -11.67
CA ILE A 258 -7.43 -20.44 -12.37
C ILE A 258 -8.94 -20.32 -12.35
N SER A 259 -9.42 -19.20 -11.81
CA SER A 259 -10.84 -18.87 -11.84
C SER A 259 -11.09 -17.79 -12.88
N THR A 260 -12.00 -18.04 -13.81
CA THR A 260 -12.45 -17.02 -14.75
C THR A 260 -13.59 -16.22 -14.13
N VAL A 261 -13.40 -14.90 -13.99
CA VAL A 261 -14.38 -13.98 -13.42
C VAL A 261 -14.94 -13.09 -14.53
N ILE A 262 -16.26 -12.93 -14.52
CA ILE A 262 -16.96 -11.93 -15.36
C ILE A 262 -17.27 -10.73 -14.47
N VAL A 263 -16.60 -9.62 -14.72
CA VAL A 263 -16.83 -8.35 -14.03
C VAL A 263 -17.90 -7.58 -14.78
N ASN A 264 -19.03 -7.32 -14.11
CA ASN A 264 -20.12 -6.50 -14.63
C ASN A 264 -20.23 -5.21 -13.82
N ALA A 265 -19.78 -4.11 -14.42
CA ALA A 265 -19.79 -2.78 -13.83
C ALA A 265 -20.92 -1.97 -14.48
N THR A 266 -22.00 -1.74 -13.73
CA THR A 266 -23.27 -1.14 -14.22
C THR A 266 -23.59 0.16 -13.47
N HIS A 267 -24.54 0.93 -14.00
CA HIS A 267 -25.08 2.16 -13.38
C HIS A 267 -24.03 3.26 -13.14
N PHE A 268 -22.97 3.29 -13.95
CA PHE A 268 -21.99 4.37 -13.93
C PHE A 268 -22.54 5.63 -14.61
N PRO A 269 -22.16 6.83 -14.12
CA PRO A 269 -22.68 8.08 -14.65
C PRO A 269 -22.20 8.30 -16.09
N LYS A 270 -23.08 8.86 -16.93
CA LYS A 270 -22.73 9.32 -18.28
C LYS A 270 -21.95 10.63 -18.17
N LEU A 271 -20.62 10.53 -18.12
CA LEU A 271 -19.71 11.67 -18.10
C LEU A 271 -18.95 11.79 -19.43
N ARG A 272 -18.22 12.88 -19.58
CA ARG A 272 -17.42 13.16 -20.77
C ARG A 272 -16.20 12.24 -20.84
N GLU A 273 -16.02 11.59 -21.98
CA GLU A 273 -14.80 10.85 -22.37
C GLU A 273 -14.32 9.88 -21.28
N LEU A 274 -15.24 9.08 -20.70
CA LEU A 274 -14.84 8.04 -19.75
C LEU A 274 -13.89 7.05 -20.42
N VAL A 275 -12.83 6.71 -19.68
CA VAL A 275 -11.90 5.65 -20.03
C VAL A 275 -11.74 4.70 -18.85
N TYR A 276 -11.28 3.48 -19.13
CA TYR A 276 -10.81 2.58 -18.10
C TYR A 276 -9.40 2.06 -18.41
N VAL A 277 -8.64 1.85 -17.35
CA VAL A 277 -7.29 1.27 -17.34
C VAL A 277 -7.31 0.09 -16.39
N THR A 278 -6.63 -1.00 -16.76
CA THR A 278 -6.52 -2.17 -15.91
C THR A 278 -5.09 -2.35 -15.40
N TYR A 279 -4.93 -2.73 -14.15
CA TYR A 279 -3.65 -3.09 -13.54
C TYR A 279 -3.72 -4.54 -13.06
N TYR A 280 -2.74 -5.35 -13.43
CA TYR A 280 -2.73 -6.78 -13.13
C TYR A 280 -1.40 -7.22 -12.53
N LEU A 281 -1.47 -8.01 -11.45
CA LEU A 281 -0.34 -8.64 -10.79
C LEU A 281 -0.59 -10.15 -10.65
N ASP A 282 0.41 -10.95 -11.00
CA ASP A 282 0.48 -12.38 -10.67
C ASP A 282 1.94 -12.85 -10.51
N ASN A 283 2.10 -14.10 -10.09
CA ASN A 283 3.43 -14.68 -9.88
C ASN A 283 4.20 -14.98 -11.18
N ASN A 284 3.57 -14.91 -12.35
CA ASN A 284 4.21 -15.22 -13.64
C ASN A 284 4.78 -13.98 -14.34
N LYS A 285 4.09 -12.85 -14.28
CA LYS A 285 4.41 -11.64 -15.06
C LYS A 285 5.03 -10.52 -14.22
N THR A 286 4.70 -10.43 -12.93
CA THR A 286 5.03 -9.27 -12.08
C THR A 286 5.71 -9.69 -10.78
N ASN A 287 6.72 -10.56 -10.93
CA ASN A 287 7.39 -11.20 -9.81
C ASN A 287 8.92 -11.00 -9.90
N PRO A 288 9.46 -9.94 -9.27
CA PRO A 288 10.90 -9.68 -9.24
C PRO A 288 11.70 -10.84 -8.62
N TYR A 289 11.13 -11.54 -7.63
CA TYR A 289 11.76 -12.71 -7.00
C TYR A 289 11.94 -13.84 -8.01
N LEU A 290 10.92 -14.16 -8.81
CA LEU A 290 11.02 -15.17 -9.87
C LEU A 290 12.07 -14.79 -10.92
N THR A 291 12.13 -13.52 -11.33
CA THR A 291 13.16 -13.04 -12.25
C THR A 291 14.56 -13.20 -11.67
N TRP A 292 14.77 -12.79 -10.41
CA TRP A 292 16.04 -12.99 -9.70
C TRP A 292 16.43 -14.47 -9.61
N LYS A 293 15.46 -15.36 -9.33
CA LYS A 293 15.68 -16.82 -9.34
C LYS A 293 16.14 -17.33 -10.71
N LYS A 294 15.48 -16.89 -11.79
CA LYS A 294 15.82 -17.27 -13.18
C LYS A 294 17.21 -16.80 -13.60
N LEU A 295 17.68 -15.68 -13.06
CA LEU A 295 19.04 -15.16 -13.28
C LEU A 295 20.13 -15.91 -12.48
N GLY A 296 19.78 -17.02 -11.82
CA GLY A 296 20.72 -17.81 -11.02
C GLY A 296 20.81 -17.36 -9.56
N SER A 297 19.89 -16.53 -9.08
CA SER A 297 19.87 -16.03 -7.69
C SER A 297 21.16 -15.29 -7.26
N PRO A 298 21.71 -14.37 -8.09
CA PRO A 298 23.00 -13.75 -7.79
C PRO A 298 22.95 -12.91 -6.50
N ASP A 299 23.99 -13.04 -5.67
CA ASP A 299 24.17 -12.22 -4.46
C ASP A 299 24.52 -10.76 -4.80
N PHE A 300 25.23 -10.55 -5.90
CA PHE A 300 25.60 -9.25 -6.43
C PHE A 300 25.12 -9.10 -7.88
N PRO A 301 23.82 -8.82 -8.11
CA PRO A 301 23.31 -8.63 -9.48
C PRO A 301 24.04 -7.50 -10.21
N SER A 302 24.35 -7.69 -11.50
CA SER A 302 24.86 -6.62 -12.36
C SER A 302 23.81 -5.54 -12.60
N PRO A 303 24.18 -4.34 -13.12
CA PRO A 303 23.20 -3.32 -13.51
C PRO A 303 22.13 -3.85 -14.48
N GLU A 304 22.51 -4.68 -15.45
CA GLU A 304 21.61 -5.29 -16.42
C GLU A 304 20.69 -6.34 -15.76
N GLN A 305 21.21 -7.10 -14.79
CA GLN A 305 20.39 -8.03 -14.00
C GLN A 305 19.40 -7.26 -13.12
N PHE A 306 19.82 -6.16 -12.48
CA PHE A 306 18.91 -5.29 -11.74
C PHE A 306 17.82 -4.70 -12.64
N GLN A 307 18.15 -4.26 -13.86
CA GLN A 307 17.13 -3.78 -14.80
C GLN A 307 16.08 -4.86 -15.08
N GLN A 308 16.51 -6.10 -15.36
CA GLN A 308 15.59 -7.22 -15.58
C GLN A 308 14.71 -7.52 -14.36
N ILE A 309 15.29 -7.47 -13.15
CA ILE A 309 14.54 -7.67 -11.91
C ILE A 309 13.52 -6.54 -11.69
N ARG A 310 13.93 -5.28 -11.89
CA ARG A 310 13.08 -4.09 -11.73
C ARG A 310 11.98 -4.01 -12.77
N ASP A 311 12.22 -4.54 -13.96
CA ASP A 311 11.24 -4.63 -15.03
C ASP A 311 10.00 -5.46 -14.66
N ALA A 312 10.05 -6.24 -13.57
CA ALA A 312 8.95 -7.02 -13.03
C ALA A 312 8.30 -6.39 -11.77
N GLU A 313 8.69 -5.18 -11.35
CA GLU A 313 8.13 -4.50 -10.16
C GLU A 313 6.74 -3.91 -10.40
N ASP A 314 6.53 -3.34 -11.59
CA ASP A 314 5.29 -2.68 -11.98
C ASP A 314 4.20 -3.70 -12.37
N PRO A 315 2.92 -3.36 -12.16
CA PRO A 315 1.81 -4.16 -12.68
C PRO A 315 1.81 -4.20 -14.21
N VAL A 316 1.21 -5.24 -14.78
CA VAL A 316 0.85 -5.22 -16.21
C VAL A 316 -0.32 -4.26 -16.38
N VAL A 317 -0.10 -3.19 -17.15
CA VAL A 317 -1.11 -2.15 -17.41
C VAL A 317 -1.66 -2.30 -18.82
N THR A 318 -2.99 -2.24 -18.97
CA THR A 318 -3.65 -2.15 -20.29
C THR A 318 -4.64 -1.00 -20.34
N GLY A 319 -4.84 -0.46 -21.54
CA GLY A 319 -5.61 0.75 -21.77
C GLY A 319 -4.72 1.99 -21.88
N PRO A 320 -5.30 3.19 -21.80
CA PRO A 320 -6.71 3.47 -21.55
C PRO A 320 -7.61 3.07 -22.73
N PHE A 321 -8.76 2.46 -22.42
CA PHE A 321 -9.79 2.13 -23.39
C PHE A 321 -11.03 3.00 -23.16
N PRO A 322 -11.75 3.43 -24.21
CA PRO A 322 -13.04 4.09 -24.05
C PRO A 322 -14.01 3.24 -23.24
N PHE A 323 -14.71 3.85 -22.29
CA PHE A 323 -15.78 3.16 -21.56
C PHE A 323 -17.01 2.99 -22.47
N PRO A 324 -17.72 1.84 -22.42
CA PRO A 324 -18.85 1.60 -23.32
C PRO A 324 -19.96 2.64 -23.18
N GLU A 325 -20.49 3.15 -24.31
CA GLU A 325 -21.55 4.17 -24.35
C GLU A 325 -22.84 3.76 -23.63
N GLY A 326 -23.11 2.45 -23.56
CA GLY A 326 -24.23 1.87 -22.83
C GLY A 326 -24.15 2.02 -21.30
N GLY A 327 -23.03 2.52 -20.75
CA GLY A 327 -22.84 2.70 -19.31
C GLY A 327 -22.62 1.39 -18.54
N ILE A 328 -22.34 0.30 -19.28
CA ILE A 328 -22.11 -1.03 -18.75
C ILE A 328 -20.77 -1.53 -19.28
N LEU A 329 -19.85 -1.85 -18.37
CA LEU A 329 -18.58 -2.49 -18.69
C LEU A 329 -18.65 -3.96 -18.27
N THR A 330 -18.49 -4.85 -19.23
CA THR A 330 -18.35 -6.30 -19.00
C THR A 330 -16.95 -6.74 -19.42
N LEU A 331 -16.17 -7.24 -18.46
CA LEU A 331 -14.83 -7.76 -18.70
C LEU A 331 -14.74 -9.21 -18.22
N LYS A 332 -14.09 -10.05 -19.02
CA LYS A 332 -13.73 -11.42 -18.65
C LYS A 332 -12.26 -11.44 -18.27
N GLN A 333 -11.94 -11.85 -17.05
CA GLN A 333 -10.57 -11.89 -16.53
C GLN A 333 -10.28 -13.23 -15.86
N ASP A 334 -9.14 -13.82 -16.17
CA ASP A 334 -8.65 -15.01 -15.50
C ASP A 334 -7.83 -14.63 -14.25
N PHE A 335 -8.11 -15.29 -13.13
CA PHE A 335 -7.49 -15.07 -11.83
C PHE A 335 -6.77 -16.34 -11.37
N PRO A 336 -5.45 -16.47 -11.62
CA PRO A 336 -4.64 -17.48 -10.96
C PRO A 336 -4.53 -17.18 -9.45
N VAL A 337 -4.21 -18.19 -8.64
CA VAL A 337 -3.95 -18.03 -7.21
C VAL A 337 -2.43 -18.00 -6.97
N PRO A 338 -1.81 -16.84 -6.69
CA PRO A 338 -2.40 -15.55 -6.36
C PRO A 338 -2.46 -14.58 -7.54
N SER A 339 -3.40 -13.64 -7.49
CA SER A 339 -3.42 -12.48 -8.38
C SER A 339 -4.16 -11.28 -7.77
N VAL A 340 -3.85 -10.10 -8.28
CA VAL A 340 -4.57 -8.85 -7.99
C VAL A 340 -4.90 -8.18 -9.31
N PHE A 341 -6.14 -7.72 -9.44
CA PHE A 341 -6.62 -7.04 -10.64
C PHE A 341 -7.38 -5.78 -10.23
N LEU A 342 -6.99 -4.64 -10.78
CA LEU A 342 -7.64 -3.36 -10.54
C LEU A 342 -8.16 -2.80 -11.85
N ILE A 343 -9.42 -2.35 -11.87
CA ILE A 343 -9.99 -1.54 -12.94
C ILE A 343 -10.12 -0.12 -12.40
N HIS A 344 -9.43 0.83 -13.03
CA HIS A 344 -9.53 2.25 -12.74
C HIS A 344 -10.28 2.94 -13.87
N ILE A 345 -11.48 3.44 -13.56
CA ILE A 345 -12.36 4.13 -14.49
C ILE A 345 -12.27 5.62 -14.18
N CYS A 346 -12.02 6.46 -15.18
CA CYS A 346 -11.89 7.89 -15.00
C CYS A 346 -12.72 8.66 -16.04
N ALA A 347 -13.38 9.73 -15.60
CA ALA A 347 -13.89 10.77 -16.49
C ALA A 347 -12.79 11.77 -16.84
N ARG A 348 -12.87 12.43 -18.00
CA ARG A 348 -11.85 13.41 -18.39
C ARG A 348 -11.91 14.67 -17.52
N PRO A 349 -10.79 15.08 -16.88
CA PRO A 349 -10.72 16.34 -16.15
C PRO A 349 -10.84 17.55 -17.08
N ARG A 350 -11.09 18.73 -16.49
CA ARG A 350 -11.22 19.99 -17.25
C ARG A 350 -9.85 20.55 -17.66
N SER A 351 -8.82 20.32 -16.86
CA SER A 351 -7.44 20.70 -17.15
C SER A 351 -6.51 19.49 -17.19
N VAL A 352 -5.28 19.72 -17.66
CA VAL A 352 -4.19 18.74 -17.58
C VAL A 352 -3.77 18.55 -16.11
N PRO A 353 -2.99 17.48 -15.80
CA PRO A 353 -2.42 17.30 -14.47
C PRO A 353 -1.61 18.52 -14.00
N ASP A 354 -1.66 18.79 -12.71
CA ASP A 354 -0.88 19.85 -12.10
C ASP A 354 0.61 19.48 -11.99
N GLN A 355 1.43 20.47 -11.65
CA GLN A 355 2.89 20.34 -11.67
C GLN A 355 3.39 19.36 -10.59
N VAL A 356 4.30 18.47 -10.98
CA VAL A 356 5.06 17.63 -10.04
C VAL A 356 6.02 18.48 -9.22
N THR A 357 6.16 18.19 -7.94
CA THR A 357 7.02 18.94 -7.01
C THR A 357 8.02 18.01 -6.31
N GLY A 358 8.91 18.58 -5.47
CA GLY A 358 9.77 17.79 -4.59
C GLY A 358 10.76 16.86 -5.28
N VAL A 359 11.18 17.17 -6.52
CA VAL A 359 12.17 16.34 -7.25
C VAL A 359 13.50 16.34 -6.48
N ARG A 360 13.99 15.14 -6.17
CA ARG A 360 15.20 14.91 -5.39
C ARG A 360 16.01 13.75 -5.97
N LEU A 361 17.34 13.86 -5.87
CA LEU A 361 18.27 12.88 -6.43
C LEU A 361 19.03 12.21 -5.29
N ILE A 362 18.95 10.88 -5.22
CA ILE A 362 19.70 10.10 -4.23
C ILE A 362 20.79 9.29 -4.95
N PRO A 363 22.08 9.60 -4.74
CA PRO A 363 23.18 8.82 -5.30
C PRO A 363 23.14 7.37 -4.81
N LEU A 364 23.27 6.40 -5.72
CA LEU A 364 23.42 4.98 -5.36
C LEU A 364 24.88 4.54 -5.45
N THR A 365 25.47 4.70 -6.62
CA THR A 365 26.85 4.36 -6.94
C THR A 365 27.22 5.08 -8.24
N LYS A 366 28.47 4.95 -8.68
CA LYS A 366 28.90 5.53 -9.96
C LYS A 366 28.03 5.03 -11.12
N GLY A 367 27.53 5.95 -11.93
CA GLY A 367 26.61 5.72 -13.03
C GLY A 367 25.17 5.44 -12.61
N GLN A 368 24.78 5.61 -11.35
CA GLN A 368 23.43 5.30 -10.86
C GLN A 368 22.88 6.30 -9.83
N VAL A 369 21.66 6.76 -10.07
CA VAL A 369 20.96 7.72 -9.22
C VAL A 369 19.47 7.37 -9.12
N ILE A 370 18.87 7.55 -7.94
CA ILE A 370 17.42 7.50 -7.77
C ILE A 370 16.86 8.91 -8.00
N VAL A 371 15.86 9.01 -8.86
CA VAL A 371 15.01 10.21 -8.99
C VAL A 371 13.74 9.97 -8.17
N LEU A 372 13.49 10.82 -7.18
CA LEU A 372 12.29 10.84 -6.34
C LEU A 372 11.50 12.11 -6.62
N TRP A 373 10.18 12.07 -6.45
CA TRP A 373 9.33 13.26 -6.54
C TRP A 373 8.09 13.14 -5.66
N GLU A 374 7.35 14.25 -5.55
CA GLU A 374 6.08 14.33 -4.82
C GLU A 374 4.93 14.60 -5.81
N ASP A 375 3.85 13.85 -5.66
CA ASP A 375 2.63 13.95 -6.48
C ASP A 375 1.45 14.59 -5.74
N GLY A 376 1.63 15.04 -4.49
CA GLY A 376 0.57 15.65 -3.69
C GLY A 376 -0.05 16.92 -4.28
N CYS A 377 0.65 17.58 -5.21
CA CYS A 377 0.12 18.73 -5.95
C CYS A 377 -0.47 18.37 -7.31
N VAL A 378 -0.39 17.12 -7.76
CA VAL A 378 -0.88 16.67 -9.09
C VAL A 378 -2.41 16.57 -9.10
N ASN A 379 -3.02 16.34 -7.93
CA ASN A 379 -4.46 16.32 -7.62
C ASN A 379 -5.30 15.23 -8.32
N SER A 380 -4.91 14.76 -9.51
CA SER A 380 -5.57 13.66 -10.22
C SER A 380 -4.90 12.31 -9.95
N LYS A 381 -5.69 11.25 -9.79
CA LYS A 381 -5.20 9.86 -9.79
C LYS A 381 -5.27 9.21 -11.18
N CYS A 382 -5.85 9.88 -12.18
CA CYS A 382 -6.01 9.37 -13.55
C CYS A 382 -4.71 9.51 -14.37
N ILE A 383 -3.60 9.06 -13.79
CA ILE A 383 -2.24 9.25 -14.28
C ILE A 383 -1.78 7.98 -14.98
N LYS A 384 -1.47 8.10 -16.26
CA LYS A 384 -0.88 7.03 -17.06
C LYS A 384 0.56 6.75 -16.63
N THR A 385 1.34 7.81 -16.45
CA THR A 385 2.75 7.70 -16.09
C THR A 385 3.30 9.03 -15.57
N PHE A 386 4.39 8.95 -14.82
CA PHE A 386 5.30 10.08 -14.64
C PHE A 386 6.46 9.95 -15.64
N GLU A 387 6.57 10.93 -16.54
CA GLU A 387 7.72 11.03 -17.44
C GLU A 387 8.90 11.66 -16.70
N VAL A 388 9.89 10.84 -16.42
CA VAL A 388 11.18 11.28 -15.89
C VAL A 388 12.04 11.71 -17.06
N GLN A 389 12.55 12.93 -17.01
CA GLN A 389 13.34 13.53 -18.08
C GLN A 389 14.73 13.91 -17.61
N PHE A 390 15.72 13.71 -18.47
CA PHE A 390 17.13 14.03 -18.22
C PHE A 390 17.71 14.87 -19.36
N SER A 391 18.61 15.79 -19.00
CA SER A 391 19.37 16.63 -19.92
C SER A 391 20.81 16.80 -19.42
N PRO A 392 21.85 16.39 -20.17
CA PRO A 392 23.24 16.60 -19.75
C PRO A 392 23.64 18.07 -19.61
N ASP A 393 23.05 18.96 -20.41
CA ASP A 393 23.42 20.38 -20.53
C ASP A 393 22.30 21.35 -20.09
N GLY A 394 21.16 20.82 -19.65
CA GLY A 394 19.99 21.58 -19.24
C GLY A 394 19.17 22.18 -20.40
N LYS A 395 19.54 21.93 -21.66
CA LYS A 395 18.88 22.51 -22.85
C LYS A 395 17.86 21.56 -23.46
N ALA A 396 18.26 20.32 -23.75
CA ALA A 396 17.41 19.32 -24.38
C ALA A 396 17.12 18.15 -23.45
N TYR A 397 15.85 17.96 -23.11
CA TYR A 397 15.40 16.91 -22.20
C TYR A 397 14.85 15.70 -22.95
N ARG A 398 15.24 14.50 -22.52
CA ARG A 398 14.73 13.22 -23.05
C ARG A 398 14.12 12.40 -21.92
N ARG A 399 13.03 11.70 -22.22
CA ARG A 399 12.45 10.71 -21.30
C ARG A 399 13.45 9.59 -21.05
N ILE A 400 13.65 9.21 -19.78
CA ILE A 400 14.61 8.15 -19.39
C ILE A 400 13.95 6.89 -18.85
N ASN A 401 12.71 6.97 -18.35
CA ASN A 401 11.97 5.78 -17.94
C ASN A 401 11.32 5.12 -19.17
N GLY A 402 11.78 3.91 -19.52
CA GLY A 402 11.29 3.16 -20.67
C GLY A 402 9.90 2.55 -20.49
N LYS A 403 9.49 2.30 -19.24
CA LYS A 403 8.15 1.82 -18.89
C LYS A 403 7.34 2.94 -18.24
N ASP A 404 6.03 2.85 -18.41
CA ASP A 404 5.09 3.70 -17.69
C ASP A 404 5.03 3.27 -16.23
N THR A 405 5.02 4.23 -15.30
CA THR A 405 4.93 3.94 -13.87
C THR A 405 4.10 5.00 -13.15
N ILE A 406 3.34 4.56 -12.16
CA ILE A 406 2.58 5.40 -11.24
C ILE A 406 3.31 5.59 -9.90
N PHE A 407 4.49 4.98 -9.73
CA PHE A 407 5.29 5.11 -8.52
C PHE A 407 6.17 6.34 -8.61
N THR A 408 6.28 7.09 -7.52
CA THR A 408 7.00 8.37 -7.44
C THR A 408 8.52 8.22 -7.25
N LEU A 409 9.09 7.18 -7.86
CA LEU A 409 10.50 6.80 -7.79
C LEU A 409 10.94 6.17 -9.11
N TRP A 410 12.11 6.57 -9.61
CA TRP A 410 12.77 5.90 -10.73
C TRP A 410 14.26 5.70 -10.46
N VAL A 411 14.78 4.49 -10.69
CA VAL A 411 16.23 4.22 -10.64
C VAL A 411 16.82 4.40 -12.03
N TYR A 412 17.68 5.40 -12.21
CA TYR A 412 18.37 5.65 -13.46
C TYR A 412 19.78 5.06 -13.44
N SER A 413 20.03 4.08 -14.32
CA SER A 413 21.30 3.36 -14.44
C SER A 413 21.68 3.15 -15.92
N PRO A 414 22.04 4.21 -16.67
CA PRO A 414 22.22 4.16 -18.12
C PRO A 414 23.54 3.52 -18.58
N GLY A 415 24.42 3.08 -17.67
CA GLY A 415 25.78 2.62 -18.00
C GLY A 415 26.71 3.74 -18.49
N SER A 416 26.27 4.99 -18.39
CA SER A 416 27.00 6.21 -18.77
C SER A 416 26.85 7.26 -17.67
N SER A 417 27.32 8.49 -17.90
CA SER A 417 27.23 9.55 -16.90
C SER A 417 25.77 9.89 -16.57
N VAL A 418 25.51 10.07 -15.27
CA VAL A 418 24.24 10.55 -14.73
C VAL A 418 24.30 12.03 -14.33
N SER A 419 25.41 12.72 -14.60
CA SER A 419 25.53 14.16 -14.33
C SER A 419 24.72 14.98 -15.34
N GLY A 420 23.90 15.91 -14.84
CA GLY A 420 23.04 16.77 -15.66
C GLY A 420 21.81 17.24 -14.89
N PHE A 421 20.74 17.54 -15.60
CA PHE A 421 19.51 18.10 -15.07
C PHE A 421 18.35 17.13 -15.21
N TYR A 422 17.59 16.97 -14.12
CA TYR A 422 16.44 16.09 -14.03
C TYR A 422 15.16 16.88 -13.83
N ARG A 423 14.07 16.48 -14.48
CA ARG A 423 12.72 16.99 -14.20
C ARG A 423 11.68 15.91 -14.45
N VAL A 424 10.53 16.05 -13.82
CA VAL A 424 9.44 15.06 -13.91
C VAL A 424 8.15 15.77 -14.29
N ARG A 425 7.29 15.13 -15.10
CA ARG A 425 5.92 15.60 -15.36
C ARG A 425 4.95 14.43 -15.36
N ALA A 426 3.72 14.68 -14.95
CA ALA A 426 2.65 13.70 -15.03
C ALA A 426 2.00 13.69 -16.41
N ILE A 427 1.63 12.51 -16.90
CA ILE A 427 0.84 12.29 -18.11
C ILE A 427 -0.46 11.60 -17.71
N ASP A 428 -1.60 12.18 -18.06
CA ASP A 428 -2.91 11.58 -17.77
C ASP A 428 -3.28 10.45 -18.75
N TYR A 429 -4.42 9.80 -18.48
CA TYR A 429 -4.98 8.76 -19.37
C TYR A 429 -5.36 9.26 -20.78
N TRP A 430 -5.53 10.57 -21.00
CA TRP A 430 -5.79 11.14 -22.33
C TRP A 430 -4.51 11.59 -23.04
N GLY A 431 -3.35 11.21 -22.51
CA GLY A 431 -2.04 11.53 -23.08
C GLY A 431 -1.68 13.02 -22.95
N LYS A 432 -2.34 13.76 -22.05
CA LYS A 432 -2.03 15.16 -21.78
C LYS A 432 -0.98 15.26 -20.70
N ALA A 433 0.03 16.07 -20.99
CA ALA A 433 1.11 16.34 -20.07
C ALA A 433 0.80 17.55 -19.19
N GLY A 434 1.02 17.40 -17.89
CA GLY A 434 1.16 18.53 -16.98
C GLY A 434 2.45 19.31 -17.20
N LEU A 435 2.61 20.41 -16.46
CA LEU A 435 3.87 21.14 -16.42
C LEU A 435 4.98 20.26 -15.81
N SER A 436 6.18 20.36 -16.37
CA SER A 436 7.36 19.76 -15.75
C SER A 436 7.68 20.45 -14.43
N SER A 437 8.15 19.67 -13.46
CA SER A 437 8.81 20.18 -12.27
C SER A 437 9.93 21.15 -12.63
N LEU A 438 10.34 21.97 -11.66
CA LEU A 438 11.60 22.70 -11.77
C LEU A 438 12.74 21.69 -11.98
N PRO A 439 13.68 21.95 -12.90
CA PRO A 439 14.85 21.10 -13.08
C PRO A 439 15.73 21.09 -11.85
N VAL A 440 16.31 19.93 -11.55
CA VAL A 440 17.27 19.74 -10.47
C VAL A 440 18.58 19.24 -11.07
N GLU A 441 19.66 19.97 -10.82
CA GLU A 441 20.99 19.59 -11.23
C GLU A 441 21.54 18.48 -10.32
N TYR A 442 22.23 17.51 -10.92
CA TYR A 442 22.99 16.50 -10.24
C TYR A 442 24.38 16.42 -10.86
N VAL A 443 25.39 16.46 -10.01
CA VAL A 443 26.79 16.28 -10.39
C VAL A 443 27.30 15.05 -9.65
N GLU A 444 27.68 14.03 -10.41
CA GLU A 444 28.20 12.79 -9.84
C GLU A 444 29.49 13.04 -9.06
N ALA A 445 29.46 12.75 -7.76
CA ALA A 445 30.60 12.92 -6.86
C ALA A 445 31.50 11.67 -6.75
N PHE A 446 31.02 10.51 -7.22
CA PHE A 446 31.80 9.27 -7.20
C PHE A 446 32.86 9.28 -8.31
N LYS A 447 34.14 9.12 -7.92
CA LYS A 447 35.25 9.02 -8.86
C LYS A 447 35.36 7.65 -9.50
#